data_AF-A0A0F9HXV6-F1
#
_entry.id   AF-A0A0F9HXV6-F1
#
_cell.length_a   1.000
_cell.length_b   1.000
_cell.length_c   1.000
_cell.angle_alpha   90.00
_cell.angle_beta   90.00
_cell.angle_gamma   90.00
#
_symmetry.space_group_name_H-M   'P 1'
#
loop_
_entity.id
_entity.type
_entity.pdbx_description
1 polymer ?
#
loop_
_entity_poly.entity_id
_entity_poly.type
_entity_poly.pdbx_seq_one_letter_code
_entity_poly.pdbx_strand_id
1 'polypeptide(L)'
;MAHTFDNNLRFVGGTNPLTSDYTCGDNATLLVVGIVIGPAGGRFGVAPTYDGVELTLADFVRLIFPQVGCELWYMTNPPTGSALEISVSNSVSAPLHVQVSSYNVAPGFTSALDVDGGSLGSPSASPSVSLTTTVDGDVIVGVLGSDQDYAPTAQSGTNLNRTDNGLYSDSNQFTLQASAGAVATSWTTGVYGGGVYGGGRYNGTHGWAMSVAAFKQVQVPVTPEPDALALSLSLLLPSIDIDNSPTILASALPLTLTLNAPTITISKTHEETVQALTLALKAPSVVIDVTVEPTALSLSLSLSTVSVEIEQDVTVVVSVLTLSVSIEQPNTLAPLPVVRMMPFIFSSDIAYPIEFGEKYARFYFDGDPLLGDAEVHVEVTTDYESSELYQLQTIQSADVMWMVHPSHPQAQLKRVTPTSFVVEDIVFNKGPFIERNDIANDDDVVMNVDTTIAGTAGTLTRSSGIFQPGHVGALFKLTHPRVNRQTNGRSEGTDIGLIGEQIDVFGDYIFSITTEQWIGTVRLQRSDDNWVTSTDIKTFLSTGVTTFQATETEAGFQYRINVT
;
A
#
# COMPACT_ATOMS: atom_id res chain seq x y z
N MET A 1 -10.49 -0.50 38.44
CA MET A 1 -9.33 0.42 38.34
C MET A 1 -9.59 1.35 37.17
N ALA A 2 -9.10 2.58 37.21
CA ALA A 2 -9.37 3.57 36.17
C ALA A 2 -8.10 3.90 35.38
N HIS A 3 -8.28 4.35 34.14
CA HIS A 3 -7.21 5.02 33.41
C HIS A 3 -6.64 6.15 34.27
N THR A 4 -5.36 6.42 34.10
CA THR A 4 -4.69 7.58 34.68
C THR A 4 -4.08 8.42 33.57
N PHE A 5 -4.10 9.75 33.74
CA PHE A 5 -3.43 10.67 32.84
C PHE A 5 -1.91 10.47 32.89
N ASP A 6 -1.26 10.48 31.73
CA ASP A 6 0.19 10.37 31.60
C ASP A 6 0.81 11.72 31.21
N ASN A 7 0.70 12.11 29.95
CA ASN A 7 1.33 13.34 29.44
C ASN A 7 0.45 14.04 28.39
N ASN A 8 0.75 15.30 28.03
CA ASN A 8 0.10 16.00 26.92
C ASN A 8 1.02 17.03 26.24
N LEU A 9 0.71 17.38 24.99
CA LEU A 9 1.39 18.40 24.20
C LEU A 9 0.41 19.12 23.28
N ARG A 10 0.55 20.45 23.18
CA ARG A 10 -0.14 21.26 22.17
C ARG A 10 0.88 21.86 21.21
N PHE A 11 0.60 21.77 19.91
CA PHE A 11 1.36 22.47 18.87
C PHE A 11 0.43 22.96 17.74
N VAL A 12 0.87 23.99 17.02
CA VAL A 12 0.06 24.65 15.98
C VAL A 12 0.92 25.01 14.78
N GLY A 13 0.33 25.07 13.59
CA GLY A 13 1.05 25.51 12.39
C GLY A 13 0.31 25.25 11.10
N GLY A 14 0.94 25.62 9.98
CA GLY A 14 0.40 25.47 8.63
C GLY A 14 1.35 24.77 7.66
N THR A 15 2.41 24.12 8.14
CA THR A 15 3.34 23.34 7.31
C THR A 15 2.72 22.02 6.88
N ASN A 16 3.27 21.40 5.83
CA ASN A 16 2.89 20.08 5.35
C ASN A 16 4.10 19.13 5.28
N PRO A 17 4.17 18.08 6.11
CA PRO A 17 3.31 17.84 7.28
C PRO A 17 3.54 18.89 8.39
N LEU A 18 2.60 18.98 9.32
CA LEU A 18 2.81 19.63 10.61
C LEU A 18 3.29 18.59 11.61
N THR A 19 4.50 18.77 12.16
CA THR A 19 5.13 17.78 13.03
C THR A 19 5.52 18.34 14.40
N SER A 20 5.61 17.45 15.40
CA SER A 20 6.16 17.75 16.71
C SER A 20 6.62 16.49 17.43
N ASP A 21 7.61 16.61 18.32
CA ASP A 21 8.09 15.49 19.13
C ASP A 21 7.21 15.27 20.35
N TYR A 22 6.83 14.02 20.62
CA TYR A 22 6.04 13.64 21.79
C TYR A 22 6.56 12.36 22.42
N THR A 23 6.66 12.34 23.75
CA THR A 23 7.08 11.16 24.53
C THR A 23 5.90 10.64 25.35
N CYS A 24 5.44 9.44 25.01
CA CYS A 24 4.58 8.64 25.87
C CYS A 24 5.39 8.09 27.04
N GLY A 25 4.85 8.14 28.25
CA GLY A 25 5.43 7.52 29.44
C GLY A 25 5.53 6.00 29.28
N ASP A 26 6.41 5.39 30.08
CA ASP A 26 6.79 3.97 29.95
C ASP A 26 5.61 2.99 30.01
N ASN A 27 4.50 3.38 30.66
CA ASN A 27 3.31 2.56 30.87
C ASN A 27 2.09 2.99 30.02
N ALA A 28 2.29 3.88 29.04
CA ALA A 28 1.19 4.37 28.21
C ALA A 28 0.58 3.24 27.39
N THR A 29 -0.73 3.07 27.52
CA THR A 29 -1.51 2.09 26.73
C THR A 29 -2.42 2.77 25.72
N LEU A 30 -2.55 4.10 25.79
CA LEU A 30 -3.39 4.90 24.92
C LEU A 30 -2.72 6.24 24.61
N LEU A 31 -2.67 6.58 23.32
CA LEU A 31 -2.38 7.90 22.78
C LEU A 31 -3.64 8.44 22.09
N VAL A 32 -3.99 9.70 22.33
CA VAL A 32 -5.13 10.39 21.71
C VAL A 32 -4.68 11.72 21.12
N VAL A 33 -5.12 12.01 19.89
CA VAL A 33 -4.78 13.22 19.14
C VAL A 33 -6.07 13.93 18.70
N GLY A 34 -6.33 15.09 19.28
CA GLY A 34 -7.37 16.02 18.84
C GLY A 34 -6.81 17.02 17.82
N ILE A 35 -7.51 17.22 16.71
CA ILE A 35 -7.12 18.16 15.65
C ILE A 35 -8.28 19.13 15.43
N VAL A 36 -8.00 20.43 15.48
CA VAL A 36 -8.93 21.50 15.10
C VAL A 36 -8.39 22.25 13.88
N ILE A 37 -9.28 22.58 12.94
CA ILE A 37 -8.95 23.15 11.63
C ILE A 37 -9.77 24.42 11.44
N GLY A 38 -9.11 25.55 11.16
CA GLY A 38 -9.78 26.83 10.91
C GLY A 38 -9.11 27.68 9.84
N PRO A 39 -9.77 28.11 8.75
CA PRO A 39 -11.11 27.70 8.32
C PRO A 39 -11.13 26.26 7.83
N ALA A 40 -12.33 25.68 7.80
CA ALA A 40 -12.58 24.31 7.36
C ALA A 40 -12.37 24.14 5.84
N GLY A 41 -11.12 24.11 5.39
CA GLY A 41 -10.71 24.24 3.99
C GLY A 41 -9.95 23.05 3.42
N GLY A 42 -10.57 21.86 3.42
CA GLY A 42 -10.14 20.76 2.54
C GLY A 42 -9.17 19.70 3.11
N ARG A 43 -8.75 19.78 4.38
CA ARG A 43 -8.02 18.68 5.06
C ARG A 43 -8.95 18.00 6.06
N PHE A 44 -9.45 16.82 5.71
CA PHE A 44 -10.35 16.03 6.57
C PHE A 44 -10.12 14.54 6.39
N GLY A 45 -10.12 13.79 7.49
CA GLY A 45 -10.12 12.32 7.47
C GLY A 45 -8.79 11.68 7.05
N VAL A 46 -7.71 12.46 7.03
CA VAL A 46 -6.36 11.94 6.80
C VAL A 46 -5.73 11.62 8.14
N ALA A 47 -5.40 10.34 8.36
CA ALA A 47 -4.85 9.88 9.62
C ALA A 47 -3.53 10.61 9.94
N PRO A 48 -3.35 11.13 11.17
CA PRO A 48 -2.03 11.47 11.67
C PRO A 48 -1.24 10.18 11.93
N THR A 49 0.09 10.29 11.99
CA THR A 49 0.97 9.18 12.38
C THR A 49 1.72 9.50 13.66
N TYR A 50 2.06 8.47 14.42
CA TYR A 50 3.05 8.53 15.50
C TYR A 50 4.15 7.52 15.19
N ASP A 51 5.39 7.99 15.04
CA ASP A 51 6.53 7.17 14.59
C ASP A 51 6.27 6.44 13.25
N GLY A 52 5.56 7.11 12.33
CA GLY A 52 5.16 6.54 11.04
C GLY A 52 3.99 5.54 11.09
N VAL A 53 3.47 5.19 12.27
CA VAL A 53 2.30 4.33 12.41
C VAL A 53 1.03 5.17 12.44
N GLU A 54 0.06 4.85 11.57
CA GLU A 54 -1.21 5.56 11.47
C GLU A 54 -2.07 5.41 12.74
N LEU A 55 -2.71 6.51 13.14
CA LEU A 55 -3.72 6.50 14.20
C LEU A 55 -5.10 6.14 13.64
N THR A 56 -5.96 5.60 14.50
CA THR A 56 -7.35 5.25 14.19
C THR A 56 -8.29 6.41 14.52
N LEU A 57 -9.27 6.71 13.66
CA LEU A 57 -10.30 7.72 13.95
C LEU A 57 -11.25 7.19 15.04
N ALA A 58 -11.49 7.96 16.09
CA ALA A 58 -12.30 7.53 17.24
C ALA A 58 -13.82 7.71 17.03
N ASP A 59 -14.22 8.78 16.33
CA ASP A 59 -15.61 9.18 16.07
C ASP A 59 -15.76 9.39 14.55
N PHE A 60 -16.25 10.55 14.12
CA PHE A 60 -16.40 10.97 12.76
C PHE A 60 -15.71 12.34 12.58
N VAL A 61 -15.29 12.64 11.37
CA VAL A 61 -14.75 13.98 11.06
C VAL A 61 -15.87 14.99 11.05
N ARG A 62 -15.86 15.94 11.98
CA ARG A 62 -16.94 16.91 12.15
C ARG A 62 -16.59 18.22 11.50
N LEU A 63 -17.47 18.67 10.62
CA LEU A 63 -17.22 19.79 9.72
C LEU A 63 -18.43 20.71 9.65
N ILE A 64 -18.21 22.00 9.90
CA ILE A 64 -19.11 23.07 9.49
C ILE A 64 -18.38 23.87 8.42
N PHE A 65 -18.71 23.63 7.15
CA PHE A 65 -18.04 24.32 6.04
C PHE A 65 -18.61 25.73 5.85
N PRO A 66 -17.79 26.77 5.66
CA PRO A 66 -16.31 26.80 5.67
C PRO A 66 -15.70 27.19 7.03
N GLN A 67 -16.47 27.10 8.12
CA GLN A 67 -16.16 27.67 9.43
C GLN A 67 -15.06 26.89 10.17
N VAL A 68 -15.40 25.76 10.78
CA VAL A 68 -14.48 25.01 11.64
C VAL A 68 -14.71 23.50 11.47
N GLY A 69 -13.67 22.72 11.72
CA GLY A 69 -13.80 21.29 11.87
C GLY A 69 -12.92 20.73 12.98
N CYS A 70 -13.28 19.55 13.47
CA CYS A 70 -12.47 18.81 14.43
C CYS A 70 -12.45 17.31 14.13
N GLU A 71 -11.38 16.68 14.60
CA GLU A 71 -11.13 15.24 14.49
C GLU A 71 -10.53 14.74 15.80
N LEU A 72 -10.85 13.50 16.17
CA LEU A 72 -10.28 12.83 17.34
C LEU A 72 -9.75 11.46 16.92
N TRP A 73 -8.45 11.26 17.09
CA TRP A 73 -7.71 10.07 16.66
C TRP A 73 -7.06 9.38 17.87
N TYR A 74 -6.79 8.08 17.79
CA TYR A 74 -6.14 7.34 18.87
C TYR A 74 -5.22 6.22 18.37
N MET A 75 -4.33 5.77 19.25
CA MET A 75 -3.49 4.58 19.09
C MET A 75 -3.44 3.82 20.42
N THR A 76 -3.72 2.53 20.37
CA THR A 76 -3.57 1.62 21.52
C THR A 76 -2.17 1.03 21.52
N ASN A 77 -1.58 0.89 22.71
CA ASN A 77 -0.19 0.42 22.91
C ASN A 77 0.83 1.24 22.09
N PRO A 78 0.85 2.58 22.24
CA PRO A 78 1.84 3.41 21.55
C PRO A 78 3.26 3.03 21.97
N PRO A 79 4.27 3.16 21.10
CA PRO A 79 5.66 3.06 21.52
C PRO A 79 5.97 4.03 22.66
N THR A 80 6.75 3.60 23.66
CA THR A 80 6.99 4.34 24.92
C THR A 80 8.46 4.66 25.16
N GLY A 81 8.74 5.56 26.10
CA GLY A 81 10.09 5.77 26.66
C GLY A 81 11.06 6.54 25.76
N SER A 82 10.61 7.03 24.59
CA SER A 82 11.39 7.89 23.69
C SER A 82 10.53 8.99 23.08
N ALA A 83 11.15 10.13 22.72
CA ALA A 83 10.50 11.16 21.93
C ALA A 83 10.38 10.69 20.48
N LEU A 84 9.14 10.61 20.00
CA LEU A 84 8.82 10.17 18.64
C LEU A 84 7.97 11.23 17.95
N GLU A 85 8.02 11.24 16.61
CA GLU A 85 7.36 12.26 15.81
C GLU A 85 5.85 11.99 15.72
N ILE A 86 5.05 12.98 16.11
CA ILE A 86 3.66 13.11 15.68
C ILE A 86 3.67 13.88 14.36
N SER A 87 3.07 13.31 13.30
CA SER A 87 3.00 13.94 11.98
C SER A 87 1.57 14.04 11.50
N VAL A 88 1.17 15.26 11.10
CA VAL A 88 -0.18 15.58 10.65
C VAL A 88 -0.12 16.13 9.23
N SER A 89 -0.60 15.35 8.26
CA SER A 89 -0.70 15.77 6.86
C SER A 89 -1.56 17.02 6.71
N ASN A 90 -1.08 18.01 5.95
CA ASN A 90 -1.71 19.32 5.79
C ASN A 90 -1.51 19.89 4.36
N SER A 91 -1.95 19.14 3.35
CA SER A 91 -1.72 19.47 1.92
C SER A 91 -2.26 20.83 1.47
N VAL A 92 -3.20 21.41 2.20
CA VAL A 92 -3.84 22.70 1.94
C VAL A 92 -3.22 23.86 2.73
N SER A 93 -2.18 23.58 3.55
CA SER A 93 -1.54 24.54 4.45
C SER A 93 -2.52 25.28 5.36
N ALA A 94 -3.54 24.57 5.86
CA ALA A 94 -4.53 25.15 6.77
C ALA A 94 -3.90 25.39 8.15
N PRO A 95 -4.40 26.37 8.93
CA PRO A 95 -4.08 26.49 10.35
C PRO A 95 -4.60 25.26 11.10
N LEU A 96 -3.68 24.42 11.55
CA LEU A 96 -3.98 23.27 12.38
C LEU A 96 -3.64 23.57 13.83
N HIS A 97 -4.53 23.16 14.72
CA HIS A 97 -4.34 23.20 16.16
C HIS A 97 -4.43 21.77 16.70
N VAL A 98 -3.30 21.23 17.14
CA VAL A 98 -3.17 19.81 17.50
C VAL A 98 -2.94 19.69 19.00
N GLN A 99 -3.72 18.83 19.64
CA GLN A 99 -3.54 18.41 21.01
C GLN A 99 -3.29 16.91 21.06
N VAL A 100 -2.18 16.53 21.70
CA VAL A 100 -1.82 15.14 21.96
C VAL A 100 -1.95 14.90 23.47
N SER A 101 -2.43 13.72 23.86
CA SER A 101 -2.51 13.27 25.25
C SER A 101 -2.36 11.76 25.33
N SER A 102 -1.74 11.25 26.40
CA SER A 102 -1.56 9.82 26.64
C SER A 102 -2.08 9.41 28.02
N TYR A 103 -2.40 8.12 28.14
CA TYR A 103 -3.02 7.54 29.34
C TYR A 103 -2.47 6.14 29.61
N ASN A 104 -2.43 5.80 30.91
CA ASN A 104 -2.01 4.51 31.42
C ASN A 104 -3.21 3.74 31.97
N VAL A 105 -3.12 2.40 31.99
CA VAL A 105 -3.99 1.52 32.79
C VAL A 105 -3.14 0.70 33.76
N ALA A 106 -3.80 -0.04 34.66
CA ALA A 106 -3.10 -0.92 35.59
C ALA A 106 -2.36 -2.06 34.86
N PRO A 107 -1.25 -2.58 35.43
CA PRO A 107 -0.57 -3.76 34.88
C PRO A 107 -1.52 -4.93 34.60
N GLY A 108 -1.32 -5.60 33.46
CA GLY A 108 -2.20 -6.68 32.99
C GLY A 108 -3.44 -6.22 32.21
N PHE A 109 -3.57 -4.91 31.95
CA PHE A 109 -4.60 -4.34 31.10
C PHE A 109 -3.98 -3.55 29.93
N THR A 110 -4.76 -3.37 28.87
CA THR A 110 -4.52 -2.43 27.77
C THR A 110 -5.76 -1.55 27.57
N SER A 111 -5.70 -0.56 26.69
CA SER A 111 -6.83 0.32 26.37
C SER A 111 -7.51 -0.11 25.07
N ALA A 112 -8.82 0.11 24.97
CA ALA A 112 -9.59 -0.04 23.74
C ALA A 112 -10.67 1.05 23.66
N LEU A 113 -11.08 1.43 22.46
CA LEU A 113 -12.24 2.30 22.26
C LEU A 113 -13.47 1.63 22.89
N ASP A 114 -14.25 2.41 23.64
CA ASP A 114 -15.49 1.96 24.25
C ASP A 114 -16.72 2.51 23.53
N VAL A 115 -16.92 3.82 23.62
CA VAL A 115 -18.04 4.54 23.03
C VAL A 115 -17.57 5.90 22.56
N ASP A 116 -18.03 6.33 21.39
CA ASP A 116 -17.74 7.64 20.82
C ASP A 116 -19.01 8.46 20.59
N GLY A 117 -18.83 9.75 20.30
CA GLY A 117 -19.90 10.64 19.89
C GLY A 117 -19.44 12.07 19.74
N GLY A 118 -20.36 12.93 19.34
CA GLY A 118 -20.03 14.33 19.09
C GLY A 118 -21.22 15.09 18.54
N SER A 119 -21.04 16.38 18.30
CA SER A 119 -22.12 17.25 17.85
C SER A 119 -21.60 18.44 17.06
N LEU A 120 -22.51 19.03 16.29
CA LEU A 120 -22.34 20.31 15.62
C LEU A 120 -23.38 21.27 16.17
N GLY A 121 -23.02 22.53 16.34
CA GLY A 121 -23.99 23.50 16.82
C GLY A 121 -23.69 24.94 16.47
N SER A 122 -24.61 25.80 16.92
CA SER A 122 -24.63 27.25 16.72
C SER A 122 -24.17 27.95 18.01
N PRO A 123 -23.66 29.20 17.93
CA PRO A 123 -23.16 29.98 19.07
C PRO A 123 -24.17 30.19 20.19
N SER A 124 -25.47 29.98 19.96
CA SER A 124 -26.52 30.16 20.97
C SER A 124 -26.64 29.02 21.98
N ALA A 125 -25.99 27.89 21.73
CA ALA A 125 -25.99 26.73 22.63
C ALA A 125 -24.57 26.32 22.99
N SER A 126 -24.34 26.10 24.29
CA SER A 126 -23.10 25.53 24.80
C SER A 126 -22.92 24.08 24.32
N PRO A 127 -21.74 23.71 23.78
CA PRO A 127 -21.47 22.34 23.33
C PRO A 127 -21.61 21.33 24.46
N SER A 128 -22.34 20.24 24.24
CA SER A 128 -22.48 19.14 25.21
C SER A 128 -22.88 17.84 24.53
N VAL A 129 -22.20 16.75 24.87
CA VAL A 129 -22.50 15.37 24.46
C VAL A 129 -22.39 14.44 25.65
N SER A 130 -23.37 13.57 25.82
CA SER A 130 -23.36 12.52 26.85
C SER A 130 -23.07 11.17 26.24
N LEU A 131 -22.00 10.52 26.70
CA LEU A 131 -21.68 9.11 26.37
C LEU A 131 -22.11 8.22 27.53
N THR A 132 -22.49 6.97 27.26
CA THR A 132 -22.76 5.97 28.30
C THR A 132 -21.71 4.89 28.20
N THR A 133 -20.70 4.95 29.07
CA THR A 133 -19.59 3.98 29.10
C THR A 133 -20.05 2.61 29.56
N THR A 134 -19.39 1.57 29.08
CA THR A 134 -19.74 0.16 29.31
C THR A 134 -18.88 -0.51 30.37
N VAL A 135 -17.73 0.08 30.71
CA VAL A 135 -16.77 -0.46 31.69
C VAL A 135 -16.40 0.60 32.74
N ASP A 136 -16.14 0.14 33.96
CA ASP A 136 -15.62 0.99 35.03
C ASP A 136 -14.19 1.43 34.71
N GLY A 137 -13.89 2.72 34.93
CA GLY A 137 -12.53 3.22 34.82
C GLY A 137 -12.18 3.85 33.48
N ASP A 138 -13.17 4.16 32.66
CA ASP A 138 -12.95 4.78 31.35
C ASP A 138 -12.29 6.16 31.45
N VAL A 139 -11.46 6.47 30.45
CA VAL A 139 -11.07 7.85 30.15
C VAL A 139 -11.90 8.35 28.99
N ILE A 140 -12.48 9.54 29.16
CA ILE A 140 -13.27 10.21 28.13
C ILE A 140 -12.49 11.44 27.68
N VAL A 141 -12.12 11.50 26.40
CA VAL A 141 -11.35 12.61 25.82
C VAL A 141 -12.23 13.36 24.83
N GLY A 142 -12.19 14.68 24.88
CA GLY A 142 -13.00 15.53 24.00
C GLY A 142 -12.18 16.66 23.37
N VAL A 143 -12.50 16.94 22.10
CA VAL A 143 -12.01 18.07 21.31
C VAL A 143 -13.16 18.97 20.90
N LEU A 144 -12.95 20.29 20.98
CA LEU A 144 -13.85 21.33 20.52
C LEU A 144 -13.09 22.30 19.61
N GLY A 145 -13.61 22.49 18.40
CA GLY A 145 -13.27 23.61 17.53
C GLY A 145 -14.43 24.58 17.42
N SER A 146 -14.15 25.88 17.46
CA SER A 146 -15.14 26.95 17.28
C SER A 146 -14.57 28.01 16.34
N ASP A 147 -15.40 28.61 15.49
CA ASP A 147 -15.04 29.77 14.66
C ASP A 147 -15.18 31.11 15.41
N GLN A 148 -15.05 31.04 16.73
CA GLN A 148 -15.12 32.19 17.63
C GLN A 148 -13.73 32.67 18.02
N ASP A 149 -13.57 33.98 18.14
CA ASP A 149 -12.37 34.70 18.57
C ASP A 149 -12.17 34.73 20.10
N TYR A 150 -12.67 33.71 20.80
CA TYR A 150 -12.45 33.57 22.22
C TYR A 150 -12.47 32.11 22.64
N ALA A 151 -11.67 31.80 23.66
CA ALA A 151 -11.62 30.47 24.26
C ALA A 151 -12.85 30.22 25.14
N PRO A 152 -13.41 28.99 25.19
CA PRO A 152 -14.48 28.65 26.11
C PRO A 152 -14.21 29.11 27.55
N THR A 153 -15.26 29.53 28.27
CA THR A 153 -15.11 30.08 29.64
C THR A 153 -15.04 29.01 30.71
N ALA A 154 -15.60 27.82 30.45
CA ALA A 154 -15.55 26.66 31.33
C ALA A 154 -15.71 25.36 30.51
N GLN A 155 -15.42 24.22 31.14
CA GLN A 155 -15.62 22.89 30.59
C GLN A 155 -15.83 21.87 31.73
N SER A 156 -16.39 20.70 31.42
CA SER A 156 -16.80 19.72 32.44
C SER A 156 -15.68 18.83 32.95
N GLY A 157 -14.61 18.65 32.18
CA GLY A 157 -13.47 17.78 32.48
C GLY A 157 -12.19 18.54 32.81
N THR A 158 -11.11 17.77 32.96
CA THR A 158 -9.76 18.28 33.19
C THR A 158 -9.21 18.91 31.90
N ASN A 159 -8.66 20.12 32.03
CA ASN A 159 -8.15 20.89 30.90
C ASN A 159 -6.83 20.35 30.34
N LEU A 160 -6.81 20.02 29.05
CA LEU A 160 -5.59 19.87 28.27
C LEU A 160 -5.22 21.19 27.60
N ASN A 161 -6.17 21.80 26.88
CA ASN A 161 -6.03 23.14 26.35
C ASN A 161 -7.36 23.90 26.26
N ARG A 162 -7.25 25.22 26.18
CA ARG A 162 -8.37 26.14 26.01
C ARG A 162 -7.82 27.47 25.53
N THR A 163 -7.83 27.66 24.22
CA THR A 163 -7.04 28.71 23.57
C THR A 163 -7.88 29.48 22.57
N ASP A 164 -7.69 30.79 22.59
CA ASP A 164 -8.15 31.71 21.56
C ASP A 164 -7.03 31.84 20.51
N ASN A 165 -7.35 31.53 19.26
CA ASN A 165 -6.44 31.60 18.11
C ASN A 165 -6.76 32.81 17.21
N GLY A 166 -7.54 33.77 17.70
CA GLY A 166 -7.86 35.03 17.03
C GLY A 166 -9.12 34.96 16.17
N LEU A 167 -9.20 34.05 15.20
CA LEU A 167 -10.44 33.83 14.41
C LEU A 167 -11.15 32.52 14.77
N TYR A 168 -10.51 31.70 15.58
CA TYR A 168 -10.98 30.37 15.97
C TYR A 168 -10.56 30.12 17.42
N SER A 169 -11.19 29.15 18.06
CA SER A 169 -10.71 28.60 19.32
C SER A 169 -10.66 27.08 19.27
N ASP A 170 -9.67 26.53 19.94
CA ASP A 170 -9.55 25.10 20.21
C ASP A 170 -9.57 24.86 21.72
N SER A 171 -10.26 23.80 22.12
CA SER A 171 -10.26 23.35 23.50
C SER A 171 -10.31 21.83 23.56
N ASN A 172 -9.52 21.26 24.45
CA ASN A 172 -9.38 19.83 24.64
C ASN A 172 -9.42 19.52 26.13
N GLN A 173 -10.10 18.44 26.48
CA GLN A 173 -10.28 18.02 27.85
C GLN A 173 -10.35 16.51 27.98
N PHE A 174 -10.17 16.02 29.20
CA PHE A 174 -10.46 14.63 29.53
C PHE A 174 -11.16 14.47 30.87
N THR A 175 -11.89 13.37 31.05
CA THR A 175 -12.54 12.98 32.29
C THR A 175 -12.15 11.54 32.61
N LEU A 176 -11.73 11.28 33.85
CA LEU A 176 -11.53 9.92 34.35
C LEU A 176 -12.80 9.50 35.10
N GLN A 177 -13.50 8.51 34.58
CA GLN A 177 -14.76 8.04 35.14
C GLN A 177 -14.52 6.76 35.94
N ALA A 178 -14.80 6.79 37.24
CA ALA A 178 -14.57 5.63 38.11
C ALA A 178 -15.53 4.47 37.87
N SER A 179 -16.80 4.76 37.53
CA SER A 179 -17.85 3.75 37.32
C SER A 179 -18.60 3.99 36.02
N ALA A 180 -18.88 2.91 35.29
CA ALA A 180 -19.59 2.91 34.02
C ALA A 180 -20.93 3.63 34.13
N GLY A 181 -21.30 4.37 33.09
CA GLY A 181 -22.57 5.08 33.03
C GLY A 181 -22.50 6.38 32.24
N ALA A 182 -23.60 7.14 32.27
CA ALA A 182 -23.71 8.38 31.52
C ALA A 182 -22.75 9.46 32.05
N VAL A 183 -21.91 10.00 31.17
CA VAL A 183 -20.99 11.11 31.43
C VAL A 183 -21.13 12.17 30.34
N ALA A 184 -21.38 13.42 30.76
CA ALA A 184 -21.50 14.55 29.85
C ALA A 184 -20.13 15.24 29.68
N THR A 185 -19.72 15.41 28.43
CA THR A 185 -18.57 16.24 28.04
C THR A 185 -19.09 17.52 27.42
N SER A 186 -18.82 18.66 28.07
CA SER A 186 -19.39 19.95 27.70
C SER A 186 -18.40 21.10 27.83
N TRP A 187 -18.70 22.19 27.12
CA TRP A 187 -18.01 23.48 27.20
C TRP A 187 -19.02 24.61 27.39
N THR A 188 -18.66 25.62 28.18
CA THR A 188 -19.45 26.84 28.31
C THR A 188 -18.88 27.92 27.39
N THR A 189 -19.58 28.17 26.30
CA THR A 189 -19.32 29.28 25.38
C THR A 189 -20.11 30.52 25.82
N GLY A 190 -19.59 31.70 25.50
CA GLY A 190 -20.33 32.96 25.70
C GLY A 190 -21.48 33.12 24.69
N VAL A 191 -22.42 34.00 24.98
CA VAL A 191 -23.43 34.44 23.99
C VAL A 191 -22.83 35.56 23.17
N TYR A 192 -22.82 35.40 21.85
CA TYR A 192 -22.29 36.39 20.93
C TYR A 192 -23.30 37.52 20.64
N GLY A 193 -22.87 38.78 20.79
CA GLY A 193 -23.53 39.94 20.19
C GLY A 193 -22.89 40.23 18.84
N GLY A 194 -23.65 40.24 17.75
CA GLY A 194 -23.11 40.34 16.38
C GLY A 194 -22.14 41.52 16.20
N GLY A 195 -20.88 41.21 15.88
CA GLY A 195 -19.81 42.17 15.56
C GLY A 195 -19.18 41.87 14.20
N VAL A 196 -18.60 42.89 13.56
CA VAL A 196 -17.98 42.82 12.23
C VAL A 196 -16.48 42.57 12.38
N TYR A 197 -15.94 41.53 11.73
CA TYR A 197 -14.50 41.24 11.75
C TYR A 197 -13.96 40.79 10.38
N GLY A 198 -12.79 41.33 10.01
CA GLY A 198 -11.92 40.80 8.96
C GLY A 198 -12.42 40.90 7.51
N GLY A 199 -12.66 42.11 6.99
CA GLY A 199 -12.73 42.37 5.53
C GLY A 199 -13.86 41.68 4.73
N GLY A 200 -14.62 40.77 5.33
CA GLY A 200 -15.76 40.09 4.76
C GLY A 200 -16.93 40.10 5.74
N ARG A 201 -18.15 40.28 5.23
CA ARG A 201 -19.37 40.13 6.05
C ARG A 201 -19.61 38.64 6.30
N TYR A 202 -19.29 38.15 7.50
CA TYR A 202 -19.81 36.86 7.97
C TYR A 202 -21.25 37.07 8.48
N ASN A 203 -22.20 36.31 7.92
CA ASN A 203 -23.64 36.55 8.01
C ASN A 203 -24.29 36.05 9.32
N GLY A 204 -23.58 36.12 10.45
CA GLY A 204 -24.13 35.77 11.78
C GLY A 204 -24.34 34.28 12.06
N THR A 205 -23.87 33.37 11.20
CA THR A 205 -23.83 31.92 11.45
C THR A 205 -22.43 31.54 11.91
N HIS A 206 -22.14 31.69 13.20
CA HIS A 206 -20.99 31.03 13.82
C HIS A 206 -21.33 29.57 14.11
N GLY A 207 -20.33 28.74 14.36
CA GLY A 207 -20.52 27.32 14.59
C GLY A 207 -19.40 26.69 15.39
N TRP A 208 -19.74 25.59 16.04
CA TRP A 208 -18.78 24.76 16.75
C TRP A 208 -18.93 23.31 16.35
N ALA A 209 -17.80 22.59 16.38
CA ALA A 209 -17.72 21.16 16.15
C ALA A 209 -17.04 20.51 17.36
N MET A 210 -17.65 19.45 17.91
CA MET A 210 -17.08 18.70 19.02
C MET A 210 -17.10 17.19 18.76
N SER A 211 -16.01 16.51 19.09
CA SER A 211 -15.91 15.04 19.11
C SER A 211 -15.43 14.58 20.47
N VAL A 212 -15.93 13.44 20.93
CA VAL A 212 -15.70 12.86 22.24
C VAL A 212 -15.59 11.35 22.09
N ALA A 213 -14.59 10.74 22.73
CA ALA A 213 -14.42 9.30 22.77
C ALA A 213 -14.08 8.83 24.18
N ALA A 214 -14.71 7.74 24.59
CA ALA A 214 -14.42 7.00 25.81
C ALA A 214 -13.58 5.76 25.48
N PHE A 215 -12.59 5.48 26.32
CA PHE A 215 -11.71 4.33 26.19
C PHE A 215 -11.77 3.50 27.47
N LYS A 216 -11.98 2.20 27.30
CA LYS A 216 -12.06 1.20 28.38
C LYS A 216 -10.76 0.44 28.53
N GLN A 217 -10.56 -0.08 29.74
CA GLN A 217 -9.51 -1.05 29.98
C GLN A 217 -9.98 -2.43 29.51
N VAL A 218 -9.09 -3.18 28.88
CA VAL A 218 -9.30 -4.56 28.45
C VAL A 218 -8.21 -5.42 29.07
N GLN A 219 -8.59 -6.54 29.67
CA GLN A 219 -7.62 -7.45 30.28
C GLN A 219 -6.74 -8.06 29.19
N VAL A 220 -5.42 -8.01 29.38
CA VAL A 220 -4.48 -8.74 28.53
C VAL A 220 -4.61 -10.23 28.89
N PRO A 221 -4.83 -11.14 27.91
CA PRO A 221 -4.92 -12.56 28.19
C PRO A 221 -3.62 -13.06 28.84
N VAL A 222 -3.67 -13.36 30.13
CA VAL A 222 -2.57 -14.01 30.85
C VAL A 222 -2.81 -15.51 30.72
N THR A 223 -1.97 -16.23 29.97
CA THR A 223 -1.90 -17.68 30.08
C THR A 223 -0.98 -17.96 31.27
N PRO A 224 -1.49 -18.52 32.39
CA PRO A 224 -0.67 -18.70 33.58
C PRO A 224 0.39 -19.76 33.32
N GLU A 225 1.65 -19.33 33.24
CA GLU A 225 2.79 -20.20 33.51
C GLU A 225 2.86 -20.37 35.04
N PRO A 226 2.86 -21.59 35.60
CA PRO A 226 2.82 -21.77 37.04
C PRO A 226 4.17 -21.37 37.64
N ASP A 227 4.22 -20.20 38.28
CA ASP A 227 5.35 -19.80 39.12
C ASP A 227 5.55 -20.82 40.24
N ALA A 228 6.76 -21.37 40.32
CA ALA A 228 7.11 -22.47 41.22
C ALA A 228 6.99 -22.07 42.70
N LEU A 229 5.99 -22.64 43.39
CA LEU A 229 5.94 -22.70 44.85
C LEU A 229 6.88 -23.80 45.35
N ALA A 230 8.03 -23.41 45.91
CA ALA A 230 8.95 -24.34 46.54
C ALA A 230 8.34 -24.92 47.83
N LEU A 231 7.83 -26.15 47.75
CA LEU A 231 7.50 -26.97 48.93
C LEU A 231 8.64 -27.96 49.16
N SER A 232 9.45 -27.73 50.20
CA SER A 232 10.51 -28.64 50.60
C SER A 232 9.93 -29.83 51.38
N LEU A 233 10.12 -31.05 50.87
CA LEU A 233 10.04 -32.25 51.69
C LEU A 233 11.24 -33.14 51.37
N SER A 234 12.10 -33.32 52.38
CA SER A 234 13.25 -34.21 52.29
C SER A 234 12.83 -35.64 52.64
N LEU A 235 13.37 -36.60 51.90
CA LEU A 235 13.56 -37.95 52.40
C LEU A 235 14.94 -38.43 51.96
N LEU A 236 15.79 -38.61 52.98
CA LEU A 236 17.08 -39.27 52.89
C LEU A 236 16.89 -40.71 52.41
N LEU A 237 17.74 -41.14 51.48
CA LEU A 237 18.09 -42.53 51.30
C LEU A 237 19.60 -42.73 51.55
N PRO A 238 19.98 -43.92 52.05
CA PRO A 238 21.21 -44.11 52.78
C PRO A 238 22.42 -44.31 51.87
N SER A 239 23.47 -43.57 52.25
CA SER A 239 24.90 -43.82 52.13
C SER A 239 25.37 -45.10 51.44
N ILE A 240 26.35 -44.93 50.54
CA ILE A 240 27.62 -45.66 50.61
C ILE A 240 28.76 -44.63 50.54
N ASP A 241 29.57 -44.69 51.59
CA ASP A 241 30.77 -43.91 51.91
C ASP A 241 32.00 -44.65 51.39
N ILE A 242 32.92 -43.95 50.70
CA ILE A 242 34.37 -44.20 50.81
C ILE A 242 35.13 -42.86 50.77
N ASP A 243 35.39 -42.33 51.96
CA ASP A 243 36.56 -41.57 52.47
C ASP A 243 37.78 -41.40 51.53
N ASN A 244 38.14 -40.14 51.23
CA ASN A 244 39.46 -39.54 51.56
C ASN A 244 39.52 -38.05 51.15
N SER A 245 39.53 -37.16 52.14
CA SER A 245 39.70 -35.69 52.00
C SER A 245 41.11 -35.33 51.46
N PRO A 246 41.29 -34.23 50.70
CA PRO A 246 41.49 -32.94 51.36
C PRO A 246 40.86 -31.72 50.65
N THR A 247 40.50 -30.73 51.48
CA THR A 247 39.94 -29.43 51.14
C THR A 247 40.98 -28.50 50.49
N ILE A 248 40.66 -27.84 49.38
CA ILE A 248 41.33 -26.61 48.92
C ILE A 248 40.28 -25.58 48.55
N LEU A 249 40.21 -24.49 49.33
CA LEU A 249 39.49 -23.26 49.03
C LEU A 249 40.43 -22.32 48.27
N ALA A 250 40.14 -21.95 47.02
CA ALA A 250 40.65 -20.71 46.43
C ALA A 250 39.89 -20.25 45.17
N SER A 251 39.47 -19.00 45.24
CA SER A 251 38.68 -18.19 44.31
C SER A 251 39.09 -18.20 42.83
N ALA A 252 38.05 -18.33 41.98
CA ALA A 252 37.80 -17.63 40.72
C ALA A 252 38.98 -17.12 39.87
N LEU A 253 39.21 -17.78 38.72
CA LEU A 253 39.81 -17.17 37.52
C LEU A 253 39.19 -17.78 36.25
N PRO A 254 38.73 -16.98 35.26
CA PRO A 254 38.33 -17.49 33.95
C PRO A 254 39.57 -17.82 33.10
N LEU A 255 39.56 -18.99 32.46
CA LEU A 255 40.61 -19.45 31.54
C LEU A 255 40.05 -19.43 30.10
N THR A 256 40.63 -18.61 29.22
CA THR A 256 40.25 -18.56 27.80
C THR A 256 41.27 -19.33 26.95
N LEU A 257 40.82 -20.29 26.15
CA LEU A 257 41.67 -21.02 25.20
C LEU A 257 41.06 -20.94 23.79
N THR A 258 41.85 -20.47 22.82
CA THR A 258 41.46 -20.47 21.39
C THR A 258 42.38 -21.43 20.66
N LEU A 259 41.84 -22.45 19.98
CA LEU A 259 42.63 -23.32 19.12
C LEU A 259 41.84 -23.73 17.87
N ASN A 260 42.48 -23.53 16.71
CA ASN A 260 42.04 -24.02 15.42
C ASN A 260 42.35 -25.53 15.32
N ALA A 261 41.39 -26.28 14.77
CA ALA A 261 41.34 -27.74 14.63
C ALA A 261 42.68 -28.44 14.25
N PRO A 262 42.88 -29.75 14.57
CA PRO A 262 41.87 -30.76 14.88
C PRO A 262 42.12 -31.59 16.16
N THR A 263 41.04 -32.24 16.61
CA THR A 263 40.95 -33.28 17.66
C THR A 263 41.57 -32.92 19.01
N ILE A 264 40.73 -32.42 19.93
CA ILE A 264 41.12 -32.16 21.32
C ILE A 264 40.43 -33.18 22.22
N THR A 265 41.21 -34.01 22.90
CA THR A 265 40.77 -34.83 24.03
C THR A 265 40.93 -34.01 25.31
N ILE A 266 39.84 -33.69 26.00
CA ILE A 266 39.89 -33.01 27.30
C ILE A 266 39.40 -34.00 28.36
N SER A 267 40.27 -34.35 29.31
CA SER A 267 39.90 -35.09 30.52
C SER A 267 40.16 -34.19 31.72
N LYS A 268 39.11 -33.77 32.42
CA LYS A 268 39.21 -33.05 33.70
C LYS A 268 38.07 -33.46 34.64
N THR A 269 38.41 -33.64 35.91
CA THR A 269 37.49 -33.79 37.03
C THR A 269 37.58 -32.52 37.87
N HIS A 270 36.45 -31.91 38.22
CA HIS A 270 36.40 -30.70 39.04
C HIS A 270 35.16 -30.71 39.93
N GLU A 271 35.34 -30.53 41.23
CA GLU A 271 34.29 -30.28 42.22
C GLU A 271 34.34 -28.79 42.59
N GLU A 272 33.42 -27.95 42.09
CA GLU A 272 33.04 -26.65 42.71
C GLU A 272 31.71 -26.12 42.11
N THR A 273 31.11 -25.13 42.79
CA THR A 273 29.66 -24.88 42.88
C THR A 273 28.99 -24.10 41.74
N VAL A 274 29.71 -23.48 40.79
CA VAL A 274 29.11 -22.89 39.57
C VAL A 274 30.16 -22.87 38.46
N GLN A 275 29.86 -23.45 37.30
CA GLN A 275 30.61 -23.19 36.07
C GLN A 275 29.68 -23.03 34.86
N ALA A 276 29.95 -22.02 34.04
CA ALA A 276 29.42 -21.92 32.68
C ALA A 276 30.47 -22.47 31.71
N LEU A 277 30.11 -23.51 30.96
CA LEU A 277 30.94 -24.06 29.88
C LEU A 277 30.33 -23.63 28.53
N THR A 278 31.04 -22.82 27.76
CA THR A 278 30.61 -22.41 26.42
C THR A 278 31.41 -23.18 25.37
N LEU A 279 30.74 -24.03 24.59
CA LEU A 279 31.31 -24.72 23.43
C LEU A 279 30.67 -24.20 22.13
N ALA A 280 31.49 -23.76 21.17
CA ALA A 280 31.04 -23.40 19.83
C ALA A 280 31.62 -24.40 18.82
N LEU A 281 30.77 -25.14 18.12
CA LEU A 281 31.17 -26.14 17.13
C LEU A 281 30.56 -25.80 15.76
N LYS A 282 31.35 -25.94 14.70
CA LYS A 282 30.94 -25.71 13.31
C LYS A 282 31.17 -26.99 12.49
N ALA A 283 30.07 -27.68 12.18
CA ALA A 283 29.93 -28.79 11.21
C ALA A 283 30.54 -30.16 11.60
N PRO A 284 30.23 -31.23 10.85
CA PRO A 284 29.24 -32.25 11.23
C PRO A 284 29.95 -33.52 11.73
N SER A 285 29.37 -34.17 12.74
CA SER A 285 29.85 -35.41 13.40
C SER A 285 30.81 -35.16 14.56
N VAL A 286 30.27 -35.29 15.77
CA VAL A 286 30.98 -35.21 17.05
C VAL A 286 30.55 -36.44 17.86
N VAL A 287 31.50 -37.18 18.42
CA VAL A 287 31.26 -38.29 19.36
C VAL A 287 31.77 -37.84 20.74
N ILE A 288 30.91 -37.88 21.76
CA ILE A 288 31.16 -37.40 23.12
C ILE A 288 30.94 -38.56 24.07
N ASP A 289 31.99 -39.00 24.77
CA ASP A 289 31.88 -39.86 25.95
C ASP A 289 32.18 -39.01 27.19
N VAL A 290 31.15 -38.75 27.99
CA VAL A 290 31.25 -37.98 29.22
C VAL A 290 30.54 -38.74 30.33
N THR A 291 31.26 -39.08 31.38
CA THR A 291 30.68 -39.53 32.66
C THR A 291 30.68 -38.34 33.60
N VAL A 292 29.51 -37.78 33.85
CA VAL A 292 29.30 -36.75 34.88
C VAL A 292 28.36 -37.33 35.92
N GLU A 293 28.72 -37.24 37.20
CA GLU A 293 27.73 -37.29 38.29
C GLU A 293 27.47 -35.87 38.81
N PRO A 294 26.41 -35.17 38.34
CA PRO A 294 25.89 -34.01 39.03
C PRO A 294 24.37 -34.09 39.20
N THR A 295 23.81 -33.21 40.04
CA THR A 295 22.38 -33.10 40.33
C THR A 295 21.55 -32.39 39.25
N ALA A 296 22.16 -31.87 38.17
CA ALA A 296 21.44 -31.40 36.99
C ALA A 296 22.37 -31.42 35.75
N LEU A 297 21.88 -32.00 34.65
CA LEU A 297 22.50 -31.96 33.32
C LEU A 297 21.56 -31.19 32.40
N SER A 298 22.05 -30.13 31.75
CA SER A 298 21.42 -29.59 30.54
C SER A 298 22.32 -29.92 29.35
N LEU A 299 21.77 -30.65 28.39
CA LEU A 299 22.39 -30.95 27.11
C LEU A 299 21.49 -30.38 26.02
N SER A 300 21.95 -29.37 25.28
CA SER A 300 21.25 -28.82 24.12
C SER A 300 21.99 -29.23 22.83
N LEU A 301 21.30 -29.96 21.96
CA LEU A 301 21.71 -30.20 20.58
C LEU A 301 20.71 -29.55 19.63
N SER A 302 21.21 -28.86 18.61
CA SER A 302 20.42 -28.48 17.44
C SER A 302 20.97 -29.22 16.21
N LEU A 303 20.12 -30.01 15.56
CA LEU A 303 20.43 -30.72 14.32
C LEU A 303 19.33 -30.44 13.31
N SER A 304 19.74 -30.10 12.09
CA SER A 304 18.81 -29.70 11.02
C SER A 304 18.23 -30.89 10.25
N THR A 305 18.70 -32.12 10.49
CA THR A 305 18.10 -33.42 10.11
C THR A 305 19.05 -34.55 10.53
N VAL A 306 18.50 -35.66 11.05
CA VAL A 306 18.93 -37.08 10.95
C VAL A 306 18.28 -37.89 12.08
N SER A 307 17.81 -39.10 11.73
CA SER A 307 17.16 -40.11 12.56
C SER A 307 18.08 -40.69 13.65
N VAL A 308 17.54 -40.87 14.87
CA VAL A 308 18.21 -41.54 16.00
C VAL A 308 17.53 -42.89 16.26
N GLU A 309 18.30 -43.97 16.27
CA GLU A 309 17.91 -45.28 16.80
C GLU A 309 18.54 -45.47 18.18
N ILE A 310 17.74 -45.84 19.18
CA ILE A 310 18.20 -46.13 20.55
C ILE A 310 18.10 -47.65 20.74
N GLU A 311 19.25 -48.33 20.85
CA GLU A 311 19.33 -49.76 21.17
C GLU A 311 19.68 -49.95 22.67
N GLN A 312 19.02 -50.93 23.28
CA GLN A 312 18.75 -51.18 24.73
C GLN A 312 20.01 -51.24 25.64
N ASP A 313 19.99 -51.11 26.97
CA ASP A 313 19.01 -51.27 28.05
C ASP A 313 19.21 -50.15 29.09
N VAL A 314 18.14 -49.40 29.41
CA VAL A 314 18.13 -48.48 30.57
C VAL A 314 16.88 -48.75 31.38
N THR A 315 17.02 -49.26 32.60
CA THR A 315 15.92 -49.27 33.57
C THR A 315 15.84 -47.88 34.18
N VAL A 316 14.95 -47.05 33.66
CA VAL A 316 14.68 -45.73 34.23
C VAL A 316 13.58 -45.87 35.30
N VAL A 317 13.93 -45.60 36.56
CA VAL A 317 12.92 -45.26 37.57
C VAL A 317 12.65 -43.77 37.42
N VAL A 318 11.65 -43.44 36.62
CA VAL A 318 11.29 -42.07 36.23
C VAL A 318 10.30 -41.49 37.25
N SER A 319 10.53 -40.26 37.75
CA SER A 319 9.45 -39.48 38.37
C SER A 319 8.80 -38.48 37.42
N VAL A 320 9.49 -37.95 36.40
CA VAL A 320 8.87 -37.28 35.24
C VAL A 320 9.76 -37.47 34.00
N LEU A 321 9.20 -37.98 32.90
CA LEU A 321 9.79 -37.94 31.56
C LEU A 321 9.09 -36.82 30.80
N THR A 322 9.78 -35.72 30.52
CA THR A 322 9.29 -34.70 29.59
C THR A 322 9.94 -34.90 28.23
N LEU A 323 9.14 -35.37 27.27
CA LEU A 323 9.48 -35.36 25.85
C LEU A 323 8.82 -34.12 25.23
N SER A 324 9.60 -33.10 24.86
CA SER A 324 9.09 -31.92 24.15
C SER A 324 9.36 -32.06 22.65
N VAL A 325 8.28 -32.16 21.87
CA VAL A 325 8.28 -31.96 20.42
C VAL A 325 7.81 -30.52 20.19
N SER A 326 8.66 -29.68 19.61
CA SER A 326 8.25 -28.36 19.12
C SER A 326 7.92 -28.49 17.63
N ILE A 327 6.68 -28.23 17.26
CA ILE A 327 6.30 -27.90 15.90
C ILE A 327 6.02 -26.39 15.92
N GLU A 328 6.87 -25.61 15.26
CA GLU A 328 6.62 -24.18 15.07
C GLU A 328 5.35 -24.01 14.22
N GLN A 329 4.28 -23.53 14.83
CA GLN A 329 3.21 -22.84 14.12
C GLN A 329 3.33 -21.36 14.47
N PRO A 330 3.70 -20.48 13.51
CA PRO A 330 3.83 -19.07 13.77
C PRO A 330 2.43 -18.44 13.90
N ASN A 331 1.93 -18.32 15.12
CA ASN A 331 0.72 -17.55 15.41
C ASN A 331 1.10 -16.16 15.95
N THR A 332 1.56 -15.29 15.06
CA THR A 332 1.54 -13.84 15.27
C THR A 332 0.18 -13.30 14.85
N LEU A 333 -0.59 -12.73 15.77
CA LEU A 333 -1.85 -12.01 15.52
C LEU A 333 -1.62 -10.65 14.80
N ALA A 334 -0.86 -10.65 13.71
CA ALA A 334 -1.18 -9.73 12.62
C ALA A 334 -2.48 -10.24 11.98
N PRO A 335 -3.38 -9.39 11.44
CA PRO A 335 -4.37 -9.90 10.51
C PRO A 335 -3.61 -10.71 9.46
N LEU A 336 -3.93 -12.00 9.34
CA LEU A 336 -3.31 -12.83 8.32
C LEU A 336 -3.49 -12.09 6.98
N PRO A 337 -2.46 -12.07 6.11
CA PRO A 337 -2.57 -11.46 4.81
C PRO A 337 -3.88 -11.92 4.17
N VAL A 338 -4.68 -10.95 3.71
CA VAL A 338 -5.97 -11.25 3.11
C VAL A 338 -5.74 -12.20 1.94
N VAL A 339 -6.53 -13.25 1.91
CA VAL A 339 -6.55 -14.25 0.85
C VAL A 339 -7.96 -14.26 0.25
N ARG A 340 -8.05 -14.41 -1.07
CA ARG A 340 -9.33 -14.50 -1.79
C ARG A 340 -9.42 -15.77 -2.61
N MET A 341 -10.44 -16.58 -2.31
CA MET A 341 -10.78 -17.75 -3.11
C MET A 341 -11.58 -17.35 -4.35
N MET A 342 -11.18 -17.86 -5.52
CA MET A 342 -11.90 -17.69 -6.78
C MET A 342 -11.98 -19.01 -7.57
N PRO A 343 -13.10 -19.31 -8.24
CA PRO A 343 -13.20 -20.50 -9.06
C PRO A 343 -12.58 -20.29 -10.45
N PHE A 344 -11.80 -21.26 -10.91
CA PHE A 344 -11.42 -21.43 -12.32
C PHE A 344 -12.08 -22.68 -12.87
N ILE A 345 -13.08 -22.52 -13.73
CA ILE A 345 -13.93 -23.62 -14.19
C ILE A 345 -13.59 -23.97 -15.63
N PHE A 346 -12.71 -24.94 -15.84
CA PHE A 346 -12.35 -25.39 -17.18
C PHE A 346 -13.53 -26.10 -17.87
N SER A 347 -14.27 -26.95 -17.12
CA SER A 347 -15.45 -27.68 -17.60
C SER A 347 -16.37 -28.07 -16.45
N SER A 348 -17.48 -28.76 -16.72
CA SER A 348 -18.38 -29.30 -15.68
C SER A 348 -17.69 -30.27 -14.72
N ASP A 349 -16.61 -30.91 -15.17
CA ASP A 349 -15.93 -31.99 -14.46
C ASP A 349 -14.58 -31.53 -13.88
N ILE A 350 -14.08 -30.38 -14.31
CA ILE A 350 -12.75 -29.88 -13.93
C ILE A 350 -12.89 -28.41 -13.51
N ALA A 351 -12.76 -28.18 -12.21
CA ALA A 351 -12.70 -26.86 -11.61
C ALA A 351 -11.54 -26.80 -10.61
N TYR A 352 -10.81 -25.70 -10.65
CA TYR A 352 -9.70 -25.42 -9.74
C TYR A 352 -10.08 -24.23 -8.85
N PRO A 353 -10.29 -24.42 -7.54
CA PRO A 353 -10.28 -23.31 -6.61
C PRO A 353 -8.89 -22.65 -6.63
N ILE A 354 -8.85 -21.34 -6.81
CA ILE A 354 -7.65 -20.54 -6.76
C ILE A 354 -7.65 -19.77 -5.45
N GLU A 355 -6.55 -19.85 -4.73
CA GLU A 355 -6.22 -19.02 -3.59
C GLU A 355 -5.31 -17.88 -4.07
N PHE A 356 -5.86 -16.68 -4.21
CA PHE A 356 -5.05 -15.47 -4.38
C PHE A 356 -4.57 -14.98 -3.02
N GLY A 357 -3.27 -14.72 -2.88
CA GLY A 357 -2.66 -14.13 -1.70
C GLY A 357 -1.70 -13.00 -2.07
N GLU A 358 -0.84 -12.59 -1.12
CA GLU A 358 0.17 -11.53 -1.33
C GLU A 358 1.14 -11.92 -2.45
N LYS A 359 0.90 -11.43 -3.66
CA LYS A 359 1.74 -11.61 -4.87
C LYS A 359 1.87 -13.07 -5.35
N TYR A 360 0.89 -13.91 -5.03
CA TYR A 360 0.81 -15.28 -5.54
C TYR A 360 -0.62 -15.73 -5.81
N ALA A 361 -0.75 -16.80 -6.60
CA ALA A 361 -1.97 -17.60 -6.74
C ALA A 361 -1.65 -19.10 -6.66
N ARG A 362 -2.36 -19.82 -5.80
CA ARG A 362 -2.24 -21.27 -5.59
C ARG A 362 -3.48 -22.01 -6.06
N PHE A 363 -3.30 -23.25 -6.52
CA PHE A 363 -4.37 -24.02 -7.15
C PHE A 363 -4.71 -25.27 -6.34
N TYR A 364 -5.99 -25.60 -6.30
CA TYR A 364 -6.52 -26.79 -5.65
C TYR A 364 -7.30 -27.62 -6.67
N PHE A 365 -7.41 -28.92 -6.43
CA PHE A 365 -8.23 -29.82 -7.25
C PHE A 365 -8.77 -30.95 -6.37
N ASP A 366 -10.06 -31.25 -6.49
CA ASP A 366 -10.76 -32.31 -5.73
C ASP A 366 -10.59 -32.23 -4.18
N GLY A 367 -10.43 -31.02 -3.66
CA GLY A 367 -10.29 -30.76 -2.22
C GLY A 367 -8.86 -30.75 -1.69
N ASP A 368 -7.88 -31.11 -2.51
CA ASP A 368 -6.45 -31.16 -2.15
C ASP A 368 -5.63 -30.10 -2.91
N PRO A 369 -4.43 -29.72 -2.41
CA PRO A 369 -3.47 -28.92 -3.16
C PRO A 369 -3.16 -29.56 -4.51
N LEU A 370 -3.23 -28.78 -5.59
CA LEU A 370 -2.80 -29.28 -6.90
C LEU A 370 -1.28 -29.38 -6.90
N LEU A 371 -0.74 -30.58 -7.04
CA LEU A 371 0.70 -30.82 -7.09
C LEU A 371 1.18 -30.88 -8.54
N GLY A 372 2.27 -30.17 -8.82
CA GLY A 372 2.96 -30.16 -10.10
C GLY A 372 4.19 -31.08 -10.09
N ASP A 373 5.24 -30.66 -10.79
CA ASP A 373 6.49 -31.42 -10.81
C ASP A 373 7.12 -31.49 -9.41
N ALA A 374 7.75 -32.63 -9.09
CA ALA A 374 8.38 -32.93 -7.81
C ALA A 374 7.44 -32.84 -6.58
N GLU A 375 6.13 -33.06 -6.78
CA GLU A 375 5.11 -33.04 -5.71
C GLU A 375 5.03 -31.67 -5.01
N VAL A 376 5.35 -30.58 -5.73
CA VAL A 376 5.27 -29.20 -5.23
C VAL A 376 3.90 -28.61 -5.53
N HIS A 377 3.32 -27.89 -4.56
CA HIS A 377 2.06 -27.16 -4.76
C HIS A 377 2.21 -26.17 -5.91
N VAL A 378 1.33 -26.27 -6.90
CA VAL A 378 1.29 -25.34 -8.04
C VAL A 378 0.98 -23.94 -7.53
N GLU A 379 1.92 -23.04 -7.77
CA GLU A 379 1.88 -21.62 -7.41
C GLU A 379 2.38 -20.80 -8.61
N VAL A 380 1.73 -19.67 -8.87
CA VAL A 380 2.18 -18.67 -9.84
C VAL A 380 2.31 -17.32 -9.17
N THR A 381 3.30 -16.53 -9.59
CA THR A 381 3.46 -15.16 -9.12
C THR A 381 2.38 -14.25 -9.71
N THR A 382 1.91 -13.30 -8.90
CA THR A 382 1.00 -12.24 -9.30
C THR A 382 1.52 -10.90 -8.80
N ASP A 383 1.04 -9.79 -9.36
CA ASP A 383 1.41 -8.44 -8.90
C ASP A 383 0.43 -7.87 -7.87
N TYR A 384 -0.62 -8.63 -7.53
CA TYR A 384 -1.69 -8.18 -6.62
C TYR A 384 -1.26 -8.30 -5.17
N GLU A 385 -1.44 -7.23 -4.41
CA GLU A 385 -1.25 -7.20 -2.97
C GLU A 385 -2.48 -7.77 -2.26
N SER A 386 -2.29 -8.32 -1.06
CA SER A 386 -3.36 -8.90 -0.25
C SER A 386 -4.52 -7.91 -0.02
N SER A 387 -4.19 -6.62 0.15
CA SER A 387 -5.16 -5.53 0.33
C SER A 387 -6.04 -5.26 -0.90
N GLU A 388 -5.60 -5.67 -2.09
CA GLU A 388 -6.24 -5.38 -3.38
C GLU A 388 -7.19 -6.51 -3.82
N LEU A 389 -7.05 -7.70 -3.24
CA LEU A 389 -7.70 -8.90 -3.74
C LEU A 389 -9.22 -8.80 -3.81
N TYR A 390 -9.88 -8.07 -2.90
CA TYR A 390 -11.34 -7.88 -2.95
C TYR A 390 -11.82 -6.97 -4.09
N GLN A 391 -10.94 -6.14 -4.66
CA GLN A 391 -11.23 -5.29 -5.80
C GLN A 391 -10.96 -5.99 -7.14
N LEU A 392 -10.24 -7.11 -7.13
CA LEU A 392 -9.96 -7.90 -8.33
C LEU A 392 -11.27 -8.42 -8.95
N GLN A 393 -11.53 -8.06 -10.19
CA GLN A 393 -12.66 -8.58 -10.95
C GLN A 393 -12.18 -9.56 -12.00
N THR A 394 -12.92 -10.66 -12.17
CA THR A 394 -12.54 -11.70 -13.11
C THR A 394 -13.71 -12.14 -13.97
N ILE A 395 -13.39 -12.56 -15.19
CA ILE A 395 -14.29 -13.29 -16.08
C ILE A 395 -13.48 -14.40 -16.72
N GLN A 396 -14.07 -15.56 -16.94
CA GLN A 396 -13.33 -16.74 -17.41
C GLN A 396 -14.07 -17.42 -18.56
N SER A 397 -13.30 -17.97 -19.49
CA SER A 397 -13.78 -18.81 -20.58
C SER A 397 -12.75 -19.90 -20.85
N ALA A 398 -13.15 -21.16 -20.67
CA ALA A 398 -12.30 -22.34 -20.85
C ALA A 398 -10.94 -22.18 -20.13
N ASP A 399 -9.84 -22.17 -20.87
CA ASP A 399 -8.48 -22.14 -20.32
C ASP A 399 -7.97 -20.75 -19.92
N VAL A 400 -8.79 -19.69 -20.04
CA VAL A 400 -8.34 -18.31 -19.80
C VAL A 400 -9.28 -17.59 -18.85
N MET A 401 -8.72 -17.06 -17.76
CA MET A 401 -9.36 -16.12 -16.85
C MET A 401 -8.77 -14.73 -17.06
N TRP A 402 -9.59 -13.77 -17.45
CA TRP A 402 -9.22 -12.36 -17.51
C TRP A 402 -9.43 -11.71 -16.16
N MET A 403 -8.47 -10.89 -15.75
CA MET A 403 -8.40 -10.25 -14.45
C MET A 403 -8.20 -8.74 -14.63
N VAL A 404 -8.97 -7.93 -13.89
CA VAL A 404 -8.86 -6.48 -13.92
C VAL A 404 -8.90 -5.89 -12.50
N HIS A 405 -8.04 -4.90 -12.27
CA HIS A 405 -7.96 -4.12 -11.04
C HIS A 405 -7.70 -2.65 -11.38
N PRO A 406 -8.24 -1.66 -10.64
CA PRO A 406 -8.04 -0.23 -10.98
C PRO A 406 -6.58 0.22 -11.00
N SER A 407 -5.73 -0.40 -10.19
CA SER A 407 -4.32 -0.03 -10.02
C SER A 407 -3.32 -0.89 -10.79
N HIS A 408 -3.78 -1.93 -11.51
CA HIS A 408 -2.91 -2.86 -12.24
C HIS A 408 -3.28 -2.95 -13.72
N PRO A 409 -2.31 -3.27 -14.61
CA PRO A 409 -2.63 -3.66 -15.98
C PRO A 409 -3.64 -4.81 -16.03
N GLN A 410 -4.44 -4.86 -17.10
CA GLN A 410 -5.32 -6.01 -17.31
C GLN A 410 -4.48 -7.25 -17.59
N ALA A 411 -4.73 -8.32 -16.85
CA ALA A 411 -3.96 -9.55 -16.91
C ALA A 411 -4.83 -10.75 -17.30
N GLN A 412 -4.18 -11.83 -17.71
CA GLN A 412 -4.80 -13.11 -17.99
C GLN A 412 -4.07 -14.23 -17.27
N LEU A 413 -4.84 -15.09 -16.61
CA LEU A 413 -4.39 -16.35 -16.04
C LEU A 413 -4.78 -17.48 -17.01
N LYS A 414 -3.79 -18.18 -17.53
CA LYS A 414 -3.95 -19.26 -18.51
C LYS A 414 -3.61 -20.61 -17.89
N ARG A 415 -4.49 -21.58 -18.08
CA ARG A 415 -4.18 -23.00 -17.86
C ARG A 415 -3.47 -23.55 -19.08
N VAL A 416 -2.19 -23.89 -18.95
CA VAL A 416 -1.35 -24.42 -20.03
C VAL A 416 -1.43 -25.95 -20.07
N THR A 417 -1.42 -26.58 -18.90
CA THR A 417 -1.61 -28.03 -18.70
C THR A 417 -2.51 -28.26 -17.48
N PRO A 418 -2.90 -29.51 -17.15
CA PRO A 418 -3.64 -29.78 -15.91
C PRO A 418 -2.96 -29.32 -14.61
N THR A 419 -1.65 -29.11 -14.62
CA THR A 419 -0.82 -28.74 -13.45
C THR A 419 0.08 -27.53 -13.70
N SER A 420 -0.09 -26.81 -14.82
CA SER A 420 0.72 -25.64 -15.16
C SER A 420 -0.16 -24.47 -15.57
N PHE A 421 0.08 -23.34 -14.92
CA PHE A 421 -0.63 -22.09 -15.15
C PHE A 421 0.36 -20.95 -15.37
N VAL A 422 -0.07 -19.92 -16.10
CA VAL A 422 0.74 -18.73 -16.38
C VAL A 422 -0.12 -17.48 -16.17
N VAL A 423 0.42 -16.51 -15.44
CA VAL A 423 -0.15 -15.16 -15.34
C VAL A 423 0.69 -14.24 -16.22
N GLU A 424 0.03 -13.45 -17.06
CA GLU A 424 0.68 -12.45 -17.89
C GLU A 424 -0.24 -11.26 -18.15
N ASP A 425 0.36 -10.09 -18.34
CA ASP A 425 -0.37 -8.90 -18.78
C ASP A 425 -0.91 -9.07 -20.20
N ILE A 426 -2.08 -8.48 -20.45
CA ILE A 426 -2.68 -8.45 -21.78
C ILE A 426 -2.01 -7.36 -22.61
N VAL A 427 -1.31 -7.78 -23.66
CA VAL A 427 -0.76 -6.85 -24.65
C VAL A 427 -1.86 -6.43 -25.63
N PHE A 428 -2.35 -5.20 -25.48
CA PHE A 428 -3.26 -4.61 -26.45
C PHE A 428 -2.48 -4.13 -27.68
N ASN A 429 -2.78 -4.70 -28.85
CA ASN A 429 -2.20 -4.24 -30.12
C ASN A 429 -2.98 -3.08 -30.76
N LYS A 430 -4.19 -2.82 -30.26
CA LYS A 430 -5.07 -1.75 -30.71
C LYS A 430 -6.08 -1.43 -29.62
N GLY A 431 -6.30 -0.15 -29.35
CA GLY A 431 -7.30 0.29 -28.39
C GLY A 431 -8.51 0.93 -29.07
N PRO A 432 -9.59 1.17 -28.31
CA PRO A 432 -10.34 2.39 -28.52
C PRO A 432 -9.38 3.57 -28.31
N PHE A 433 -9.30 4.47 -29.29
CA PHE A 433 -8.52 5.70 -29.15
C PHE A 433 -9.50 6.84 -28.87
N ILE A 434 -9.07 7.79 -28.05
CA ILE A 434 -9.78 9.06 -27.89
C ILE A 434 -9.82 9.83 -29.22
N GLU A 435 -10.66 10.86 -29.27
CA GLU A 435 -10.74 11.76 -30.43
C GLU A 435 -9.35 12.30 -30.81
N ARG A 436 -9.11 12.45 -32.12
CA ARG A 436 -7.82 12.91 -32.65
C ARG A 436 -7.55 14.34 -32.16
N ASN A 437 -6.33 14.58 -31.69
CA ASN A 437 -5.98 15.84 -31.00
C ASN A 437 -6.34 17.09 -31.81
N ASP A 438 -6.04 17.13 -33.11
CA ASP A 438 -6.35 18.26 -34.04
C ASP A 438 -7.84 18.46 -34.31
N ILE A 439 -8.69 17.46 -34.03
CA ILE A 439 -10.15 17.58 -34.13
C ILE A 439 -10.70 18.11 -32.80
N ALA A 440 -10.21 17.57 -31.69
CA ALA A 440 -10.64 17.97 -30.35
C ALA A 440 -10.20 19.40 -30.02
N ASN A 441 -8.96 19.76 -30.39
CA ASN A 441 -8.37 21.08 -30.18
C ASN A 441 -7.49 21.44 -31.39
N ASP A 442 -7.84 22.52 -32.08
CA ASP A 442 -7.03 23.08 -33.15
C ASP A 442 -5.90 23.94 -32.55
N ASP A 443 -4.86 23.29 -32.02
CA ASP A 443 -3.82 23.91 -31.19
C ASP A 443 -2.41 23.95 -31.84
N ASP A 444 -2.31 23.60 -33.13
CA ASP A 444 -1.06 23.54 -33.91
C ASP A 444 0.06 22.68 -33.28
N VAL A 445 -0.27 21.75 -32.37
CA VAL A 445 0.73 20.85 -31.77
C VAL A 445 1.15 19.77 -32.77
N VAL A 446 2.46 19.67 -33.01
CA VAL A 446 3.05 18.69 -33.92
C VAL A 446 3.61 17.51 -33.14
N MET A 447 3.22 16.30 -33.54
CA MET A 447 3.77 15.04 -33.04
C MET A 447 4.78 14.49 -34.05
N ASN A 448 6.03 14.31 -33.62
CA ASN A 448 7.12 13.75 -34.43
C ASN A 448 7.52 12.35 -33.92
N VAL A 449 7.60 11.38 -34.81
CA VAL A 449 8.15 10.05 -34.54
C VAL A 449 9.46 9.89 -35.31
N ASP A 450 10.53 9.50 -34.62
CA ASP A 450 11.86 9.35 -35.22
C ASP A 450 12.09 8.01 -35.94
N THR A 451 11.14 7.09 -35.82
CA THR A 451 11.17 5.75 -36.44
C THR A 451 9.99 5.52 -37.37
N THR A 452 10.24 4.83 -38.47
CA THR A 452 9.24 4.51 -39.50
C THR A 452 9.11 3.00 -39.77
N ILE A 453 9.94 2.18 -39.10
CA ILE A 453 9.97 0.72 -39.29
C ILE A 453 9.15 0.06 -38.18
N ALA A 454 8.14 -0.73 -38.57
CA ALA A 454 7.31 -1.47 -37.63
C ALA A 454 8.14 -2.39 -36.72
N GLY A 455 7.80 -2.41 -35.42
CA GLY A 455 8.51 -3.21 -34.41
C GLY A 455 9.81 -2.62 -33.88
N THR A 456 10.22 -1.44 -34.36
CA THR A 456 11.42 -0.75 -33.87
C THR A 456 11.06 0.23 -32.76
N ALA A 457 11.85 0.27 -31.68
CA ALA A 457 11.72 1.29 -30.66
C ALA A 457 12.09 2.68 -31.23
N GLY A 458 11.35 3.71 -30.85
CA GLY A 458 11.61 5.09 -31.26
C GLY A 458 11.05 6.10 -30.27
N THR A 459 11.35 7.37 -30.52
CA THR A 459 10.96 8.52 -29.70
C THR A 459 9.77 9.23 -30.34
N LEU A 460 8.71 9.41 -29.55
CA LEU A 460 7.59 10.28 -29.90
C LEU A 460 7.76 11.63 -29.21
N THR A 461 7.96 12.69 -29.98
CA THR A 461 8.16 14.06 -29.48
C THR A 461 6.95 14.93 -29.85
N ARG A 462 6.63 15.92 -29.01
CA ARG A 462 5.57 16.90 -29.21
C ARG A 462 6.16 18.32 -29.18
N SER A 463 5.66 19.23 -30.00
CA SER A 463 6.17 20.61 -30.05
C SER A 463 5.83 21.46 -28.82
N SER A 464 4.77 21.13 -28.06
CA SER A 464 4.34 21.88 -26.87
C SER A 464 3.62 21.01 -25.83
N GLY A 465 3.75 21.35 -24.54
CA GLY A 465 3.19 20.70 -23.34
C GLY A 465 3.82 19.34 -22.93
N ILE A 466 3.19 18.58 -22.01
CA ILE A 466 3.79 17.37 -21.38
C ILE A 466 3.00 16.07 -21.57
N PHE A 467 3.69 14.94 -21.77
CA PHE A 467 3.10 13.61 -21.56
C PHE A 467 2.77 13.43 -20.08
N GLN A 468 1.61 12.85 -19.78
CA GLN A 468 1.16 12.62 -18.41
C GLN A 468 1.68 11.28 -17.89
N PRO A 469 1.80 11.08 -16.57
CA PRO A 469 2.21 9.78 -15.99
C PRO A 469 1.40 8.59 -16.53
N GLY A 470 0.09 8.77 -16.74
CA GLY A 470 -0.79 7.74 -17.32
C GLY A 470 -0.54 7.39 -18.79
N HIS A 471 0.41 8.04 -19.47
CA HIS A 471 0.82 7.65 -20.83
C HIS A 471 1.88 6.54 -20.86
N VAL A 472 2.49 6.20 -19.72
CA VAL A 472 3.41 5.06 -19.64
C VAL A 472 2.63 3.77 -19.94
N GLY A 473 3.06 3.02 -20.98
CA GLY A 473 2.37 1.81 -21.44
C GLY A 473 1.13 2.04 -22.33
N ALA A 474 0.71 3.29 -22.55
CA ALA A 474 -0.46 3.59 -23.37
C ALA A 474 -0.18 3.47 -24.88
N LEU A 475 -1.22 3.12 -25.65
CA LEU A 475 -1.16 3.09 -27.11
C LEU A 475 -1.39 4.48 -27.71
N PHE A 476 -0.54 4.88 -28.65
CA PHE A 476 -0.71 6.12 -29.44
C PHE A 476 -1.12 5.79 -30.87
N LYS A 477 -2.21 6.40 -31.35
CA LYS A 477 -2.59 6.35 -32.76
C LYS A 477 -2.06 7.57 -33.49
N LEU A 478 -1.08 7.37 -34.36
CA LEU A 478 -0.58 8.40 -35.25
C LEU A 478 -1.34 8.36 -36.57
N THR A 479 -1.89 9.50 -36.98
CA THR A 479 -2.53 9.66 -38.30
C THR A 479 -1.70 10.65 -39.10
N HIS A 480 -1.15 10.21 -40.23
CA HIS A 480 -0.50 11.13 -41.16
C HIS A 480 -1.55 11.67 -42.13
N PRO A 481 -1.94 12.95 -42.03
CA PRO A 481 -2.75 13.56 -43.08
C PRO A 481 -1.90 13.62 -44.35
N ARG A 482 -2.34 12.94 -45.41
CA ARG A 482 -1.81 13.21 -46.74
C ARG A 482 -2.52 14.44 -47.26
N VAL A 483 -1.76 15.50 -47.52
CA VAL A 483 -2.27 16.63 -48.30
C VAL A 483 -2.64 16.08 -49.69
N ASN A 484 -3.85 16.37 -50.16
CA ASN A 484 -4.23 16.05 -51.53
C ASN A 484 -3.23 16.76 -52.46
N ARG A 485 -2.40 15.98 -53.17
CA ARG A 485 -1.50 16.52 -54.18
C ARG A 485 -2.25 16.64 -55.49
N GLN A 486 -2.12 17.80 -56.12
CA GLN A 486 -2.66 18.07 -57.44
C GLN A 486 -1.55 18.62 -58.32
N THR A 487 -1.47 18.10 -59.54
CA THR A 487 -0.65 18.67 -60.62
C THR A 487 -1.59 19.06 -61.76
N ASN A 488 -1.37 20.21 -62.37
CA ASN A 488 -2.14 20.68 -63.51
C ASN A 488 -1.27 21.56 -64.40
N GLY A 489 -1.74 21.81 -65.61
CA GLY A 489 -1.09 22.71 -66.55
C GLY A 489 -1.78 22.70 -67.89
N ARG A 490 -1.18 23.40 -68.85
CA ARG A 490 -1.70 23.54 -70.20
C ARG A 490 -0.54 23.45 -71.19
N SER A 491 -0.75 22.73 -72.29
CA SER A 491 0.08 22.82 -73.49
C SER A 491 -0.69 23.58 -74.56
N GLU A 492 0.00 24.39 -75.36
CA GLU A 492 -0.61 25.20 -76.42
C GLU A 492 0.04 24.90 -77.78
N GLY A 493 -0.73 25.10 -78.85
CA GLY A 493 -0.23 24.93 -80.22
C GLY A 493 0.27 23.51 -80.49
N THR A 494 1.57 23.39 -80.79
CA THR A 494 2.24 22.14 -81.16
C THR A 494 3.20 21.65 -80.08
N ASP A 495 3.12 22.19 -78.87
CA ASP A 495 4.05 21.87 -77.79
C ASP A 495 3.82 20.45 -77.27
N ILE A 496 4.92 19.69 -77.15
CA ILE A 496 4.97 18.32 -76.64
C ILE A 496 5.80 18.26 -75.36
N GLY A 497 5.56 17.26 -74.52
CA GLY A 497 6.29 16.99 -73.30
C GLY A 497 5.41 16.93 -72.05
N LEU A 498 6.05 17.11 -70.90
CA LEU A 498 5.40 16.96 -69.60
C LEU A 498 4.50 18.16 -69.28
N ILE A 499 3.32 17.88 -68.73
CA ILE A 499 2.44 18.89 -68.14
C ILE A 499 2.50 18.77 -66.62
N GLY A 500 2.84 19.88 -65.97
CA GLY A 500 2.90 19.96 -64.51
C GLY A 500 4.07 19.15 -63.90
N GLU A 501 4.02 19.01 -62.58
CA GLU A 501 4.99 18.23 -61.82
C GLU A 501 4.62 16.74 -61.76
N GLN A 502 5.63 15.92 -61.48
CA GLN A 502 5.48 14.51 -61.13
C GLN A 502 5.03 14.42 -59.68
N ILE A 503 4.00 13.64 -59.38
CA ILE A 503 3.43 13.55 -58.03
C ILE A 503 3.36 12.11 -57.54
N ASP A 504 3.74 11.86 -56.28
CA ASP A 504 3.51 10.58 -55.62
C ASP A 504 2.00 10.34 -55.45
N VAL A 505 1.52 9.14 -55.82
CA VAL A 505 0.11 8.76 -55.72
C VAL A 505 -0.01 7.44 -54.96
N PHE A 506 -0.91 7.39 -53.98
CA PHE A 506 -1.31 6.17 -53.26
C PHE A 506 -2.74 6.40 -52.74
N GLY A 507 -3.64 5.48 -53.06
CA GLY A 507 -5.08 5.65 -52.88
C GLY A 507 -5.79 6.14 -54.14
N ASP A 508 -7.02 6.61 -53.96
CA ASP A 508 -7.89 7.04 -55.05
C ASP A 508 -7.40 8.34 -55.68
N TYR A 509 -7.44 8.42 -57.01
CA TYR A 509 -7.07 9.61 -57.78
C TYR A 509 -8.01 9.87 -58.95
N ILE A 510 -8.04 11.14 -59.36
CA ILE A 510 -8.83 11.61 -60.50
C ILE A 510 -7.88 12.33 -61.46
N PHE A 511 -7.96 11.98 -62.75
CA PHE A 511 -7.31 12.69 -63.83
C PHE A 511 -8.38 13.27 -64.77
N SER A 512 -8.27 14.55 -65.10
CA SER A 512 -9.24 15.22 -65.97
C SER A 512 -8.56 16.03 -67.06
N ILE A 513 -9.03 15.87 -68.29
CA ILE A 513 -8.76 16.80 -69.39
C ILE A 513 -9.98 17.70 -69.48
N THR A 514 -9.81 18.99 -69.21
CA THR A 514 -10.91 19.95 -69.08
C THR A 514 -11.16 20.78 -70.35
N THR A 515 -10.31 20.63 -71.37
CA THR A 515 -10.42 21.40 -72.62
C THR A 515 -11.28 20.64 -73.64
N GLU A 516 -12.25 21.32 -74.25
CA GLU A 516 -13.15 20.72 -75.25
C GLU A 516 -12.45 20.46 -76.60
N GLN A 517 -11.47 21.29 -76.97
CA GLN A 517 -10.78 21.22 -78.26
C GLN A 517 -9.28 21.02 -78.09
N TRP A 518 -8.79 19.83 -78.40
CA TRP A 518 -7.37 19.48 -78.41
C TRP A 518 -7.11 18.30 -79.37
N ILE A 519 -5.94 18.25 -80.00
CA ILE A 519 -5.52 17.17 -80.91
C ILE A 519 -4.14 16.70 -80.46
N GLY A 520 -3.95 15.40 -80.32
CA GLY A 520 -2.67 14.81 -79.92
C GLY A 520 -2.86 13.54 -79.11
N THR A 521 -1.79 13.07 -78.46
CA THR A 521 -1.86 11.95 -77.52
C THR A 521 -1.53 12.44 -76.12
N VAL A 522 -2.47 12.29 -75.19
CA VAL A 522 -2.22 12.55 -73.76
C VAL A 522 -2.06 11.22 -73.05
N ARG A 523 -0.97 11.05 -72.30
CA ARG A 523 -0.67 9.86 -71.51
C ARG A 523 -0.60 10.22 -70.03
N LEU A 524 -1.38 9.51 -69.24
CA LEU A 524 -1.15 9.40 -67.80
C LEU A 524 -0.17 8.25 -67.60
N GLN A 525 1.04 8.57 -67.14
CA GLN A 525 2.12 7.59 -66.96
C GLN A 525 2.43 7.42 -65.48
N ARG A 526 2.88 6.23 -65.09
CA ARG A 526 3.43 5.95 -63.75
C ARG A 526 4.84 5.37 -63.81
N SER A 527 5.61 5.55 -62.73
CA SER A 527 6.95 5.00 -62.50
C SER A 527 7.24 4.88 -61.00
N ASP A 528 8.03 3.89 -60.60
CA ASP A 528 8.57 3.66 -59.26
C ASP A 528 10.11 3.75 -59.22
N ASP A 529 10.76 4.08 -60.35
CA ASP A 529 12.19 3.98 -60.56
C ASP A 529 12.86 5.29 -61.00
N ASN A 530 12.34 6.43 -60.52
CA ASN A 530 12.77 7.77 -60.93
C ASN A 530 12.66 8.00 -62.45
N TRP A 531 11.61 7.46 -63.08
CA TRP A 531 11.31 7.59 -64.50
C TRP A 531 12.36 6.99 -65.44
N VAL A 532 13.16 6.03 -64.96
CA VAL A 532 14.01 5.19 -65.81
C VAL A 532 13.13 4.34 -66.72
N THR A 533 12.07 3.77 -66.16
CA THR A 533 10.97 3.15 -66.90
C THR A 533 9.67 3.90 -66.65
N SER A 534 8.71 3.74 -67.56
CA SER A 534 7.38 4.30 -67.37
C SER A 534 6.33 3.38 -67.99
N THR A 535 5.18 3.30 -67.34
CA THR A 535 4.01 2.56 -67.84
C THR A 535 2.89 3.54 -68.12
N ASP A 536 2.31 3.46 -69.32
CA ASP A 536 1.09 4.19 -69.66
C ASP A 536 -0.09 3.55 -68.93
N ILE A 537 -0.62 4.24 -67.93
CA ILE A 537 -1.82 3.82 -67.21
C ILE A 537 -3.06 4.08 -68.04
N LYS A 538 -3.07 5.23 -68.73
CA LYS A 538 -4.13 5.55 -69.67
C LYS A 538 -3.61 6.44 -70.79
N THR A 539 -4.03 6.13 -72.02
CA THR A 539 -3.76 6.93 -73.21
C THR A 539 -5.07 7.50 -73.75
N PHE A 540 -5.07 8.79 -74.07
CA PHE A 540 -6.21 9.52 -74.63
C PHE A 540 -5.81 10.06 -76.01
N LEU A 541 -6.64 9.79 -77.03
CA LEU A 541 -6.30 9.99 -78.45
C LEU A 541 -7.26 10.94 -79.20
N SER A 542 -8.19 11.61 -78.52
CA SER A 542 -9.30 12.33 -79.17
C SER A 542 -9.71 13.60 -78.43
N THR A 543 -10.19 14.60 -79.18
CA THR A 543 -10.77 15.85 -78.66
C THR A 543 -11.85 15.63 -77.60
N GLY A 544 -11.95 16.56 -76.65
CA GLY A 544 -13.07 16.63 -75.71
C GLY A 544 -12.66 16.54 -74.25
N VAL A 545 -13.62 16.83 -73.38
CA VAL A 545 -13.45 16.72 -71.92
C VAL A 545 -13.50 15.25 -71.52
N THR A 546 -12.59 14.83 -70.66
CA THR A 546 -12.58 13.46 -70.12
C THR A 546 -12.22 13.46 -68.65
N THR A 547 -12.75 12.48 -67.93
CA THR A 547 -12.41 12.21 -66.53
C THR A 547 -12.11 10.73 -66.40
N PHE A 548 -11.00 10.41 -65.74
CA PHE A 548 -10.56 9.07 -65.41
C PHE A 548 -10.35 8.98 -63.89
N GLN A 549 -10.83 7.90 -63.29
CA GLN A 549 -10.71 7.63 -61.86
C GLN A 549 -10.12 6.23 -61.68
N ALA A 550 -9.21 6.10 -60.73
CA ALA A 550 -8.59 4.83 -60.37
C ALA A 550 -7.98 4.91 -58.96
N THR A 551 -7.48 3.78 -58.47
CA THR A 551 -6.85 3.65 -57.15
C THR A 551 -5.44 3.10 -57.35
N GLU A 552 -4.43 3.75 -56.78
CA GLU A 552 -3.08 3.20 -56.69
C GLU A 552 -2.92 2.46 -55.35
N THR A 553 -2.69 1.16 -55.41
CA THR A 553 -2.62 0.30 -54.21
C THR A 553 -1.18 0.04 -53.76
N GLU A 554 -0.19 0.48 -54.53
CA GLU A 554 1.23 0.25 -54.26
C GLU A 554 1.92 1.57 -53.86
N ALA A 555 2.68 1.54 -52.76
CA ALA A 555 3.39 2.71 -52.28
C ALA A 555 4.66 2.97 -53.11
N GLY A 556 5.07 4.23 -53.24
CA GLY A 556 6.31 4.64 -53.91
C GLY A 556 6.18 4.97 -55.40
N PHE A 557 4.97 4.87 -55.98
CA PHE A 557 4.73 5.25 -57.38
C PHE A 557 4.49 6.74 -57.56
N GLN A 558 5.11 7.29 -58.61
CA GLN A 558 4.89 8.64 -59.12
C GLN A 558 4.10 8.62 -60.42
N TYR A 559 3.26 9.65 -60.60
CA TYR A 559 2.44 9.86 -61.79
C TYR A 559 2.81 11.17 -62.48
N ARG A 560 2.72 11.20 -63.81
CA ARG A 560 2.92 12.40 -64.63
C ARG A 560 2.00 12.41 -65.83
N ILE A 561 1.79 13.61 -66.37
CA ILE A 561 1.03 13.85 -67.59
C ILE A 561 2.04 14.13 -68.70
N ASN A 562 1.96 13.38 -69.80
CA ASN A 562 2.82 13.57 -70.97
C ASN A 562 1.98 13.74 -72.23
N VAL A 563 2.29 14.77 -73.02
CA VAL A 563 1.66 15.04 -74.31
C VAL A 563 2.65 14.77 -75.42
N THR A 564 2.23 14.00 -76.42
CA THR A 564 3.07 13.61 -77.57
C THR A 564 2.33 13.75 -78.88
#